data_AF-A0A1G2QN19-F1
#
_entry.id   AF-A0A1G2QN19-F1
#
_cell.length_a   1.000
_cell.length_b   1.000
_cell.length_c   1.000
_cell.angle_alpha   90.00
_cell.angle_beta   90.00
_cell.angle_gamma   90.00
#
_symmetry.space_group_name_H-M   'P 1'
#
loop_
_entity.id
_entity.type
_entity.pdbx_description
1 polymer ?
#
loop_
_entity_poly.entity_id
_entity_poly.type
_entity_poly.pdbx_seq_one_letter_code
_entity_poly.pdbx_strand_id
1 'polypeptide(L)'
;MHSYIYYYPKFNSSEKLEWRIRIEKIPESGNYFFALCFYINEPYLGNQIGGYAGFQLVGNEKKAIFSLWHSINAEAANKFVISDINENGLVKRILGLYNWEVNKLYDLSLEFNKNNIAFGIKNESGLFTNVGTQRLPDNFSYVDLAKKVDLFTEWFGNSNPTTPLKIVFLNLFPSPQKLEINTNSNTLGCNMRILDSNSAVFELNN
;
A
#
# COMPACT_ATOMS: atom_id res chain seq x y z
N MET A 1 -9.52 11.80 -4.12
CA MET A 1 -9.29 11.53 -5.56
C MET A 1 -8.15 10.53 -5.67
N HIS A 2 -8.25 9.53 -6.53
CA HIS A 2 -7.36 8.36 -6.52
C HIS A 2 -6.91 8.03 -7.95
N SER A 3 -5.88 7.19 -8.11
CA SER A 3 -5.44 6.65 -9.39
C SER A 3 -4.75 5.31 -9.14
N TYR A 4 -5.12 4.27 -9.90
CA TYR A 4 -4.69 2.89 -9.65
C TYR A 4 -4.08 2.23 -10.88
N ILE A 5 -3.02 1.46 -10.65
CA ILE A 5 -2.48 0.47 -11.58
C ILE A 5 -2.64 -0.90 -10.92
N TYR A 6 -3.36 -1.77 -11.59
CA TYR A 6 -3.56 -3.15 -11.18
C TYR A 6 -2.31 -3.97 -11.45
N TYR A 7 -1.90 -4.71 -10.44
CA TYR A 7 -0.77 -5.62 -10.42
C TYR A 7 -1.28 -7.01 -10.10
N TYR A 8 -1.14 -7.94 -11.04
CA TYR A 8 -1.57 -9.33 -10.90
C TYR A 8 -0.35 -10.20 -10.59
N PRO A 9 0.03 -10.38 -9.31
CA PRO A 9 1.21 -11.16 -8.92
C PRO A 9 1.17 -12.62 -9.37
N LYS A 10 2.32 -13.17 -9.79
CA LYS A 10 2.54 -14.61 -9.92
C LYS A 10 2.76 -15.22 -8.52
N PHE A 11 1.69 -15.49 -7.80
CA PHE A 11 1.81 -16.23 -6.55
C PHE A 11 2.05 -17.71 -6.84
N ASN A 12 3.26 -18.18 -6.55
CA ASN A 12 3.55 -19.61 -6.51
C ASN A 12 3.63 -20.17 -5.08
N SER A 13 3.52 -19.31 -4.06
CA SER A 13 3.51 -19.60 -2.60
C SER A 13 4.09 -18.42 -1.80
N SER A 14 4.43 -17.29 -2.44
CA SER A 14 5.25 -16.27 -1.79
C SER A 14 4.46 -15.55 -0.69
N GLU A 15 4.86 -15.85 0.54
CA GLU A 15 4.59 -15.16 1.80
C GLU A 15 5.08 -13.70 1.79
N LYS A 16 5.34 -13.09 0.63
CA LYS A 16 5.98 -11.79 0.54
C LYS A 16 5.62 -11.01 -0.73
N LEU A 17 5.29 -9.73 -0.55
CA LEU A 17 5.23 -8.71 -1.60
C LEU A 17 6.39 -7.75 -1.38
N GLU A 18 7.17 -7.47 -2.42
CA GLU A 18 8.24 -6.47 -2.36
C GLU A 18 8.12 -5.51 -3.53
N TRP A 19 8.46 -4.25 -3.29
CA TRP A 19 8.55 -3.27 -4.33
C TRP A 19 9.54 -2.20 -3.94
N ARG A 20 10.14 -1.59 -4.94
CA ARG A 20 11.01 -0.45 -4.77
C ARG A 20 10.26 0.81 -5.15
N ILE A 21 10.43 1.88 -4.40
CA ILE A 21 9.78 3.16 -4.68
C ILE A 21 10.78 4.30 -4.65
N ARG A 22 10.62 5.23 -5.58
CA ARG A 22 11.31 6.53 -5.61
C ARG A 22 10.27 7.64 -5.76
N ILE A 23 10.27 8.57 -4.82
CA ILE A 23 9.46 9.79 -4.90
C ILE A 23 10.37 10.86 -5.50
N GLU A 24 10.21 11.17 -6.79
CA GLU A 24 11.07 12.14 -7.49
C GLU A 24 10.61 13.57 -7.29
N LYS A 25 9.30 13.76 -7.21
CA LYS A 25 8.68 15.08 -7.04
C LYS A 25 7.43 14.95 -6.19
N ILE A 26 7.31 15.81 -5.19
CA ILE A 26 6.12 15.96 -4.36
C ILE A 26 6.11 17.40 -3.82
N PRO A 27 4.94 18.01 -3.58
CA PRO A 27 4.89 19.28 -2.85
C PRO A 27 5.52 19.20 -1.46
N GLU A 28 5.97 20.36 -0.97
CA GLU A 28 6.44 20.52 0.41
C GLU A 28 5.32 20.31 1.44
N SER A 29 4.08 20.57 1.05
CA SER A 29 2.89 20.36 1.87
C SER A 29 1.73 19.77 1.07
N GLY A 30 1.01 18.82 1.64
CA GLY A 30 -0.14 18.21 1.00
C GLY A 30 -0.74 17.06 1.79
N ASN A 31 -1.71 16.39 1.18
CA ASN A 31 -2.42 15.24 1.74
C ASN A 31 -2.40 14.14 0.69
N TYR A 32 -1.26 13.46 0.61
CA TYR A 32 -1.02 12.42 -0.38
C TYR A 32 -0.74 11.07 0.25
N PHE A 33 -1.15 10.03 -0.48
CA PHE A 33 -0.95 8.65 -0.11
C PHE A 33 -0.42 7.85 -1.31
N PHE A 34 0.61 7.05 -1.10
CA PHE A 34 1.25 6.26 -2.15
C PHE A 34 1.58 4.89 -1.61
N ALA A 35 0.91 3.88 -2.13
CA ALA A 35 0.97 2.57 -1.50
C ALA A 35 0.69 1.45 -2.47
N LEU A 36 0.94 0.27 -1.95
CA LEU A 36 0.41 -0.97 -2.45
C LEU A 36 -0.80 -1.34 -1.59
N CYS A 37 -1.96 -1.56 -2.22
CA CYS A 37 -3.14 -2.18 -1.63
C CYS A 37 -3.15 -3.67 -1.93
N PHE A 38 -3.43 -4.48 -0.93
CA PHE A 38 -3.55 -5.93 -1.06
C PHE A 38 -4.87 -6.39 -0.46
N TYR A 39 -5.32 -7.55 -0.92
CA TYR A 39 -6.49 -8.23 -0.37
C TYR A 39 -6.12 -9.67 -0.07
N ILE A 40 -6.73 -10.24 0.96
CA ILE A 40 -6.53 -11.61 1.39
C ILE A 40 -7.91 -12.21 1.58
N ASN A 41 -8.16 -13.32 0.90
CA ASN A 41 -9.42 -14.05 1.09
C ASN A 41 -9.40 -14.78 2.43
N GLU A 42 -10.50 -14.71 3.16
CA GLU A 42 -10.79 -15.61 4.28
C GLU A 42 -11.57 -16.82 3.77
N PRO A 43 -10.92 -17.99 3.57
CA PRO A 43 -11.57 -19.13 2.93
C PRO A 43 -12.78 -19.66 3.70
N TYR A 44 -12.84 -19.44 5.02
CA TYR A 44 -13.89 -19.99 5.88
C TYR A 44 -15.12 -19.09 6.03
N LEU A 45 -14.99 -17.79 5.75
CA LEU A 45 -16.06 -16.81 5.98
C LEU A 45 -16.54 -16.14 4.69
N GLY A 46 -15.87 -16.37 3.56
CA GLY A 46 -16.19 -15.70 2.29
C GLY A 46 -15.90 -14.19 2.32
N ASN A 47 -15.23 -13.70 3.37
CA ASN A 47 -14.88 -12.30 3.56
C ASN A 47 -13.48 -12.00 3.00
N GLN A 48 -13.19 -10.71 2.80
CA GLN A 48 -11.87 -10.25 2.43
C GLN A 48 -11.29 -9.34 3.52
N ILE A 49 -10.04 -9.57 3.89
CA ILE A 49 -9.22 -8.58 4.57
C ILE A 49 -8.50 -7.80 3.48
N GLY A 50 -8.61 -6.49 3.49
CA GLY A 50 -7.75 -5.63 2.68
C GLY A 50 -6.70 -4.95 3.55
N GLY A 51 -5.65 -4.47 2.92
CA GLY A 51 -4.64 -3.68 3.60
C GLY A 51 -3.88 -2.80 2.62
N TYR A 52 -3.22 -1.78 3.14
CA TYR A 52 -2.32 -0.94 2.36
C TYR A 52 -1.02 -0.75 3.12
N ALA A 53 0.07 -0.62 2.38
CA ALA A 53 1.35 -0.22 2.94
C ALA A 53 2.10 0.68 1.97
N GLY A 54 2.74 1.71 2.51
CA GLY A 54 3.46 2.68 1.69
C GLY A 54 3.80 3.96 2.44
N PHE A 55 3.76 5.08 1.72
CA PHE A 55 4.13 6.40 2.19
C PHE A 55 2.95 7.37 2.15
N GLN A 56 2.96 8.34 3.05
CA GLN A 56 2.01 9.43 3.13
C GLN A 56 2.73 10.77 3.37
N LEU A 57 2.19 11.83 2.79
CA LEU A 57 2.46 13.23 3.13
C LEU A 57 1.18 13.81 3.74
N VAL A 58 1.22 14.30 4.98
CA VAL A 58 0.09 14.95 5.67
C VAL A 58 0.55 16.30 6.18
N GLY A 59 0.03 17.39 5.61
CA GLY A 59 0.69 18.69 5.74
C GLY A 59 2.13 18.57 5.22
N ASN A 60 3.10 18.89 6.07
CA ASN A 60 4.53 18.74 5.78
C ASN A 60 5.14 17.42 6.34
N GLU A 61 4.34 16.58 7.00
CA GLU A 61 4.83 15.37 7.65
C GLU A 61 4.91 14.20 6.69
N LYS A 62 6.10 13.61 6.59
CA LYS A 62 6.39 12.46 5.73
C LYS A 62 6.43 11.21 6.58
N LYS A 63 5.51 10.28 6.33
CA LYS A 63 5.37 9.07 7.16
C LYS A 63 5.27 7.84 6.29
N ALA A 64 5.81 6.72 6.77
CA ALA A 64 5.36 5.41 6.33
C ALA A 64 4.07 5.02 7.06
N ILE A 65 3.30 4.15 6.44
CA ILE A 65 2.03 3.70 6.98
C ILE A 65 1.73 2.29 6.48
N PHE A 66 1.18 1.50 7.39
CA PHE A 66 0.65 0.18 7.15
C PHE A 66 -0.72 0.15 7.80
N SER A 67 -1.73 -0.36 7.10
CA SER A 67 -3.09 -0.52 7.63
C SER A 67 -3.70 -1.80 7.11
N LEU A 68 -4.59 -2.38 7.89
CA LEU A 68 -5.42 -3.52 7.53
C LEU A 68 -6.85 -3.17 7.83
N TRP A 69 -7.73 -3.24 6.84
CA TRP A 69 -9.16 -3.16 7.03
C TRP A 69 -9.79 -4.52 6.81
N HIS A 70 -10.83 -4.79 7.58
CA HIS A 70 -11.56 -6.02 7.48
C HIS A 70 -13.03 -5.68 7.49
N SER A 71 -13.80 -6.26 6.58
CA SER A 71 -15.26 -6.20 6.61
C SER A 71 -15.78 -7.09 7.75
N ILE A 72 -15.65 -6.66 8.99
CA ILE A 72 -16.19 -7.39 10.15
C ILE A 72 -17.41 -6.65 10.70
N ASN A 73 -18.42 -7.41 11.13
CA ASN A 73 -19.32 -6.97 12.20
C ASN A 73 -18.49 -6.59 13.45
N ALA A 74 -18.79 -5.46 14.08
CA ALA A 74 -18.10 -4.91 15.25
C ALA A 74 -17.76 -5.94 16.36
N GLU A 75 -18.56 -7.00 16.55
CA GLU A 75 -18.29 -8.06 17.55
C GLU A 75 -17.01 -8.86 17.31
N ALA A 76 -16.64 -9.13 16.05
CA ALA A 76 -15.42 -9.89 15.74
C ALA A 76 -14.16 -8.99 15.62
N ALA A 77 -14.33 -7.66 15.58
CA ALA A 77 -13.23 -6.71 15.68
C ALA A 77 -12.52 -6.80 17.05
N ASN A 78 -13.23 -7.21 18.11
CA ASN A 78 -12.67 -7.44 19.46
C ASN A 78 -11.62 -8.57 19.53
N LYS A 79 -11.52 -9.44 18.50
CA LYS A 79 -10.51 -10.52 18.45
C LYS A 79 -9.15 -10.06 17.95
N PHE A 80 -9.08 -8.87 17.39
CA PHE A 80 -7.84 -8.26 16.93
C PHE A 80 -7.38 -7.24 17.98
N VAL A 81 -6.09 -7.19 18.29
CA VAL A 81 -5.50 -6.18 19.19
C VAL A 81 -5.42 -4.86 18.40
N ILE A 82 -6.55 -4.15 18.33
CA ILE A 82 -6.76 -2.94 17.51
C ILE A 82 -6.91 -1.73 18.43
N SER A 83 -6.29 -0.61 18.05
CA SER A 83 -6.44 0.67 18.76
C SER A 83 -7.62 1.50 18.28
N ASP A 84 -8.02 1.44 17.00
CA ASP A 84 -9.07 2.30 16.46
C ASP A 84 -9.90 1.60 15.36
N ILE A 85 -11.23 1.54 15.55
CA ILE A 85 -12.23 1.11 14.58
C ILE A 85 -12.97 2.37 14.14
N ASN A 86 -13.00 2.68 12.84
CA ASN A 86 -13.79 3.80 12.34
C ASN A 86 -15.28 3.43 12.19
N GLU A 87 -16.11 4.43 11.90
CA GLU A 87 -17.56 4.29 11.72
C GLU A 87 -18.00 3.28 10.64
N ASN A 88 -17.09 2.90 9.73
CA ASN A 88 -17.33 1.91 8.68
C ASN A 88 -16.87 0.50 9.08
N GLY A 89 -16.52 0.27 10.35
CA GLY A 89 -15.94 -0.99 10.82
C GLY A 89 -14.52 -1.23 10.30
N LEU A 90 -13.90 -0.23 9.65
CA LEU A 90 -12.54 -0.35 9.13
C LEU A 90 -11.56 -0.09 10.26
N VAL A 91 -10.67 -1.05 10.40
CA VAL A 91 -9.57 -1.03 11.34
C VAL A 91 -8.45 -0.18 10.73
N LYS A 92 -7.96 0.81 11.45
CA LYS A 92 -6.80 1.59 11.00
C LYS A 92 -5.80 1.67 12.13
N ARG A 93 -4.59 1.15 11.90
CA ARG A 93 -3.51 1.27 12.87
C ARG A 93 -2.24 1.73 12.17
N ILE A 94 -1.83 2.98 12.41
CA ILE A 94 -0.53 3.47 11.95
C ILE A 94 0.53 2.85 12.86
N LEU A 95 1.23 1.84 12.37
CA LEU A 95 2.08 1.00 13.22
C LEU A 95 3.50 1.55 13.45
N GLY A 96 3.91 2.59 12.73
CA GLY A 96 5.24 3.20 12.89
C GLY A 96 5.43 4.43 12.02
N LEU A 97 6.37 5.29 12.42
CA LEU A 97 6.74 6.49 11.68
C LEU A 97 8.14 6.30 11.08
N TYR A 98 8.22 6.25 9.77
CA TYR A 98 9.47 6.37 9.03
C TYR A 98 9.45 7.68 8.26
N ASN A 99 10.41 8.56 8.55
CA ASN A 99 10.55 9.85 7.88
C ASN A 99 11.30 9.60 6.56
N TRP A 100 10.58 9.65 5.45
CA TRP A 100 11.15 9.45 4.13
C TRP A 100 11.51 10.78 3.49
N GLU A 101 12.47 10.74 2.58
CA GLU A 101 12.98 11.85 1.80
C GLU A 101 12.67 11.71 0.30
N VAL A 102 12.62 12.84 -0.39
CA VAL A 102 12.43 12.92 -1.85
C VAL A 102 13.76 12.59 -2.54
N ASN A 103 13.71 12.01 -3.73
CA ASN A 103 14.86 11.54 -4.52
C ASN A 103 15.70 10.45 -3.85
N LYS A 104 15.12 9.76 -2.85
CA LYS A 104 15.67 8.55 -2.25
C LYS A 104 14.93 7.32 -2.72
N LEU A 105 15.67 6.21 -2.78
CA LEU A 105 15.17 4.89 -3.13
C LEU A 105 14.91 4.07 -1.87
N TYR A 106 13.75 3.42 -1.83
CA TYR A 106 13.37 2.54 -0.72
C TYR A 106 12.93 1.19 -1.26
N ASP A 107 13.39 0.11 -0.64
CA ASP A 107 12.85 -1.23 -0.80
C ASP A 107 11.80 -1.45 0.29
N LEU A 108 10.57 -1.70 -0.12
CA LEU A 108 9.42 -1.93 0.76
C LEU A 108 9.05 -3.41 0.69
N SER A 109 8.68 -3.98 1.82
CA SER A 109 8.27 -5.37 1.91
C SER A 109 7.07 -5.58 2.82
N LEU A 110 6.09 -6.33 2.35
CA LEU A 110 5.02 -6.92 3.15
C LEU A 110 5.25 -8.43 3.25
N GLU A 111 5.48 -8.91 4.46
CA GLU A 111 5.68 -10.32 4.77
C GLU A 111 4.44 -10.88 5.45
N PHE A 112 3.92 -11.99 4.92
CA PHE A 112 2.72 -12.70 5.34
C PHE A 112 3.14 -14.04 5.96
N ASN A 113 3.28 -14.08 7.27
CA ASN A 113 3.61 -15.28 8.04
C ASN A 113 2.34 -15.86 8.65
N LYS A 114 2.23 -17.19 8.89
CA LYS A 114 1.01 -17.90 9.37
C LYS A 114 0.04 -17.09 10.25
N ASN A 115 0.55 -16.33 11.22
CA ASN A 115 -0.27 -15.50 12.11
C ASN A 115 0.07 -14.00 12.10
N ASN A 116 0.94 -13.48 11.22
CA ASN A 116 1.32 -12.07 11.22
C ASN A 116 1.50 -11.50 9.80
N ILE A 117 1.18 -10.22 9.65
CA ILE A 117 1.58 -9.41 8.49
C ILE A 117 2.55 -8.35 9.00
N ALA A 118 3.74 -8.28 8.40
CA ALA A 118 4.78 -7.31 8.77
C ALA A 118 5.12 -6.39 7.59
N PHE A 119 5.22 -5.09 7.85
CA PHE A 119 5.66 -4.09 6.89
C PHE A 119 7.05 -3.57 7.25
N GLY A 120 7.98 -3.72 6.32
CA GLY A 120 9.36 -3.30 6.46
C GLY A 120 9.79 -2.33 5.37
N ILE A 121 10.75 -1.46 5.71
CA ILE A 121 11.38 -0.53 4.79
C ILE A 121 12.89 -0.69 4.91
N LYS A 122 13.57 -0.81 3.78
CA LYS A 122 15.02 -0.77 3.68
C LYS A 122 15.42 0.43 2.82
N ASN A 123 16.25 1.31 3.37
CA ASN A 123 16.70 2.51 2.68
C ASN A 123 17.96 2.25 1.82
N GLU A 124 18.47 3.29 1.15
CA GLU A 124 19.64 3.21 0.26
C GLU A 124 20.93 2.74 0.95
N SER A 125 21.08 2.98 2.25
CA SER A 125 22.23 2.46 3.02
C SER A 125 22.06 1.01 3.44
N GLY A 126 20.92 0.40 3.12
CA GLY A 126 20.58 -0.96 3.47
C GLY A 126 20.06 -1.14 4.89
N LEU A 127 19.84 -0.05 5.64
CA LEU A 127 19.25 -0.11 6.98
C LEU A 127 17.78 -0.51 6.88
N PHE A 128 17.44 -1.63 7.52
CA PHE A 128 16.07 -2.11 7.63
C PHE A 128 15.37 -1.52 8.84
N THR A 129 14.12 -1.10 8.65
CA THR A 129 13.21 -0.61 9.69
C THR A 129 11.89 -1.39 9.60
N ASN A 130 11.49 -2.04 10.69
CA ASN A 130 10.14 -2.59 10.82
C ASN A 130 9.18 -1.44 11.15
N VAL A 131 8.28 -1.13 10.21
CA VAL A 131 7.26 -0.08 10.39
C VAL A 131 6.07 -0.62 11.17
N GLY A 132 5.79 -1.92 11.11
CA GLY A 132 4.66 -2.47 11.82
C GLY A 132 4.50 -3.97 11.65
N THR A 133 3.90 -4.60 12.65
CA THR A 133 3.49 -6.00 12.56
C THR A 133 2.10 -6.13 13.16
N GLN A 134 1.19 -6.75 12.42
CA GLN A 134 -0.16 -7.06 12.89
C GLN A 134 -0.32 -8.56 13.01
N ARG A 135 -0.73 -9.02 14.20
CA ARG A 135 -1.13 -10.41 14.42
C ARG A 135 -2.53 -10.65 13.85
N LEU A 136 -2.66 -11.72 13.08
CA LEU A 136 -3.92 -12.27 12.60
C LEU A 136 -4.40 -13.40 13.54
N PRO A 137 -5.70 -13.71 13.56
CA PRO A 137 -6.25 -14.86 14.26
C PRO A 137 -5.61 -16.19 13.84
N ASP A 138 -5.46 -17.13 14.77
CA ASP A 138 -4.72 -18.39 14.54
C ASP A 138 -5.37 -19.33 13.49
N ASN A 139 -6.63 -19.09 13.11
CA ASN A 139 -7.36 -19.81 12.08
C ASN A 139 -7.24 -19.17 10.67
N PHE A 140 -6.43 -18.13 10.53
CA PHE A 140 -6.20 -17.46 9.27
C PHE A 140 -5.21 -18.24 8.40
N SER A 141 -5.44 -18.28 7.08
CA SER A 141 -4.57 -18.99 6.13
C SER A 141 -4.43 -18.19 4.84
N TYR A 142 -3.19 -17.91 4.42
CA TYR A 142 -2.85 -17.05 3.27
C TYR A 142 -2.99 -17.74 1.92
N VAL A 143 -3.78 -18.80 1.81
CA VAL A 143 -3.83 -19.67 0.62
C VAL A 143 -4.25 -18.90 -0.63
N ASP A 144 -4.91 -17.74 -0.46
CA ASP A 144 -5.26 -16.85 -1.55
C ASP A 144 -5.00 -15.38 -1.18
N LEU A 145 -3.72 -14.99 -1.10
CA LEU A 145 -3.36 -13.58 -1.35
C LEU A 145 -3.94 -13.21 -2.72
N ALA A 146 -4.73 -12.14 -2.74
CA ALA A 146 -5.62 -11.85 -3.86
C ALA A 146 -4.87 -11.81 -5.17
N LYS A 147 -5.45 -12.43 -6.20
CA LYS A 147 -5.00 -12.43 -7.61
C LYS A 147 -4.66 -11.04 -8.16
N LYS A 148 -4.96 -9.97 -7.41
CA LYS A 148 -4.83 -8.57 -7.76
C LYS A 148 -4.39 -7.77 -6.54
N VAL A 149 -3.38 -6.95 -6.76
CA VAL A 149 -2.78 -5.96 -5.87
C VAL A 149 -2.87 -4.63 -6.61
N ASP A 150 -3.14 -3.54 -5.90
CA ASP A 150 -3.25 -2.23 -6.55
C ASP A 150 -2.08 -1.34 -6.14
N LEU A 151 -1.30 -0.86 -7.10
CA LEU A 151 -0.44 0.30 -6.87
C LEU A 151 -1.31 1.53 -6.99
N PHE A 152 -1.26 2.43 -6.02
CA PHE A 152 -2.09 3.61 -6.09
C PHE A 152 -1.46 4.85 -5.49
N THR A 153 -1.92 5.97 -6.03
CA THR A 153 -1.75 7.30 -5.46
C THR A 153 -3.12 7.88 -5.15
N GLU A 154 -3.23 8.56 -4.01
CA GLU A 154 -4.44 9.25 -3.59
C GLU A 154 -4.11 10.63 -3.06
N TRP A 155 -4.98 11.58 -3.39
CA TRP A 155 -5.08 12.87 -2.72
C TRP A 155 -6.35 12.91 -1.88
N PHE A 156 -6.19 13.20 -0.59
CA PHE A 156 -7.29 13.26 0.39
C PHE A 156 -7.43 14.66 1.03
N GLY A 157 -6.98 15.71 0.33
CA GLY A 157 -7.23 17.09 0.74
C GLY A 157 -8.53 17.68 0.20
N ASN A 158 -8.98 18.79 0.79
CA ASN A 158 -10.26 19.44 0.48
C ASN A 158 -10.27 20.24 -0.84
N SER A 159 -9.14 20.37 -1.53
CA SER A 159 -8.99 21.10 -2.80
C SER A 159 -8.43 20.20 -3.89
N ASN A 160 -8.39 20.62 -5.15
CA ASN A 160 -7.62 19.87 -6.16
C ASN A 160 -6.11 19.97 -5.88
N PRO A 161 -5.31 18.92 -6.14
CA PRO A 161 -3.87 19.02 -6.07
C PRO A 161 -3.39 19.93 -7.20
N THR A 162 -2.70 21.01 -6.84
CA THR A 162 -2.16 22.00 -7.80
C THR A 162 -0.65 21.92 -7.95
N THR A 163 -0.01 20.92 -7.35
CA THR A 163 1.44 20.79 -7.33
C THR A 163 1.87 19.52 -8.03
N PRO A 164 2.98 19.54 -8.78
CA PRO A 164 3.39 18.36 -9.52
C PRO A 164 3.81 17.23 -8.59
N LEU A 165 3.52 16.01 -9.03
CA LEU A 165 3.81 14.76 -8.33
C LEU A 165 4.52 13.83 -9.32
N LYS A 166 5.56 13.13 -8.90
CA LYS A 166 6.16 12.04 -9.69
C LYS A 166 6.69 10.94 -8.79
N ILE A 167 6.11 9.75 -8.95
CA ILE A 167 6.41 8.58 -8.13
C ILE A 167 6.63 7.39 -9.02
N VAL A 168 7.73 6.70 -8.79
CA VAL A 168 8.14 5.55 -9.56
C VAL A 168 8.13 4.32 -8.66
N PHE A 169 7.35 3.33 -9.04
CA PHE A 169 7.38 1.97 -8.50
C PHE A 169 8.26 1.12 -9.42
N LEU A 170 9.19 0.39 -8.84
CA LEU A 170 10.22 -0.41 -9.52
C LEU A 170 10.26 -1.81 -8.91
N ASN A 171 10.75 -2.78 -9.68
CA ASN A 171 11.09 -4.12 -9.18
C ASN A 171 9.96 -4.77 -8.38
N LEU A 172 8.72 -4.73 -8.90
CA LEU A 172 7.58 -5.39 -8.27
C LEU A 172 7.83 -6.90 -8.15
N PHE A 173 7.70 -7.42 -6.93
CA PHE A 173 7.85 -8.82 -6.60
C PHE A 173 6.64 -9.35 -5.81
N PRO A 174 6.14 -10.57 -6.12
CA PRO A 174 6.50 -11.42 -7.25
C PRO A 174 6.38 -10.73 -8.61
N SER A 175 7.10 -11.20 -9.63
CA SER A 175 6.98 -10.53 -10.94
C SER A 175 5.52 -10.57 -11.43
N PRO A 176 4.96 -9.44 -11.91
CA PRO A 176 3.59 -9.40 -12.41
C PRO A 176 3.36 -10.40 -13.54
N GLN A 177 2.20 -11.06 -13.55
CA GLN A 177 1.63 -11.65 -14.76
C GLN A 177 1.19 -10.56 -15.73
N LYS A 178 0.61 -9.50 -15.18
CA LYS A 178 0.03 -8.36 -15.89
C LYS A 178 0.11 -7.11 -15.01
N LEU A 179 0.43 -5.98 -15.65
CA LEU A 179 0.18 -4.64 -15.12
C LEU A 179 -0.89 -3.96 -15.99
N GLU A 180 -1.85 -3.29 -15.39
CA GLU A 180 -2.97 -2.68 -16.11
C GLU A 180 -3.39 -1.35 -15.47
N ILE A 181 -3.50 -0.30 -16.28
CA ILE A 181 -3.97 1.00 -15.81
C ILE A 181 -5.50 0.96 -15.71
N ASN A 182 -6.05 1.34 -14.56
CA ASN A 182 -7.50 1.49 -14.42
C ASN A 182 -7.95 2.91 -14.83
N THR A 183 -8.40 3.07 -16.07
CA THR A 183 -8.83 4.37 -16.62
C THR A 183 -10.10 4.93 -15.96
N ASN A 184 -10.96 4.08 -15.40
CA ASN A 184 -12.18 4.53 -14.69
C ASN A 184 -11.88 5.22 -13.37
N SER A 185 -10.62 5.14 -12.91
CA SER A 185 -10.18 5.71 -11.65
C SER A 185 -9.36 6.97 -11.80
N ASN A 186 -9.11 7.48 -13.01
CA ASN A 186 -8.24 8.65 -13.23
C ASN A 186 -8.95 9.97 -12.84
N THR A 187 -9.24 10.09 -11.55
CA THR A 187 -9.95 11.24 -10.97
C THR A 187 -8.99 12.36 -10.56
N LEU A 188 -7.68 12.08 -10.52
CA LEU A 188 -6.63 13.00 -10.11
C LEU A 188 -6.04 13.84 -11.26
N GLY A 189 -6.38 13.55 -12.52
CA GLY A 189 -5.60 14.05 -13.67
C GLY A 189 -4.16 13.50 -13.68
N CYS A 190 -3.93 12.40 -12.97
CA CYS A 190 -2.62 11.78 -12.85
C CYS A 190 -2.35 10.95 -14.12
N ASN A 191 -1.26 11.25 -14.80
CA ASN A 191 -0.74 10.44 -15.89
C ASN A 191 -0.06 9.20 -15.29
N MET A 192 -0.70 8.06 -15.49
CA MET A 192 -0.18 6.75 -15.13
C MET A 192 0.51 6.13 -16.36
N ARG A 193 1.72 5.58 -16.18
CA ARG A 193 2.42 4.85 -17.25
C ARG A 193 3.06 3.59 -16.70
N ILE A 194 2.95 2.50 -17.46
CA ILE A 194 3.72 1.28 -17.23
C ILE A 194 5.04 1.46 -17.97
N LEU A 195 6.17 1.32 -17.27
CA LEU A 195 7.50 1.53 -17.84
C LEU A 195 8.04 0.24 -18.49
N ASP A 196 7.77 -0.89 -17.83
CA ASP A 196 8.15 -2.24 -18.25
C ASP A 196 7.25 -3.27 -17.54
N SER A 197 7.61 -4.55 -17.58
CA SER A 197 6.82 -5.62 -16.97
C SER A 197 6.72 -5.58 -15.43
N ASN A 198 7.56 -4.81 -14.75
CA ASN A 198 7.64 -4.78 -13.28
C ASN A 198 7.79 -3.36 -12.68
N SER A 199 7.51 -2.33 -13.47
CA SER A 199 7.70 -0.93 -13.06
C SER A 199 6.59 -0.03 -13.61
N ALA A 200 6.21 0.97 -12.82
CA ALA A 200 5.17 1.92 -13.16
C ALA A 200 5.45 3.30 -12.58
N VAL A 201 4.89 4.34 -13.21
CA VAL A 201 5.00 5.73 -12.76
C VAL A 201 3.63 6.39 -12.66
N PHE A 202 3.47 7.18 -11.61
CA PHE A 202 2.36 8.11 -11.40
C PHE A 202 2.89 9.53 -11.49
N GLU A 203 2.35 10.34 -12.39
CA GLU A 203 2.84 11.69 -12.63
C GLU A 203 1.68 12.69 -12.76
N LEU A 204 1.67 13.71 -11.94
CA LEU A 204 0.79 14.87 -12.08
C LEU A 204 1.63 16.03 -12.59
N ASN A 205 1.41 16.42 -13.85
CA ASN A 205 2.06 17.57 -14.47
C ASN A 205 1.01 18.66 -14.59
N ASN A 206 1.12 19.69 -13.76
CA ASN A 206 0.44 20.95 -14.02
C ASN A 206 1.17 21.73 -15.11
#